data_AF-A0A1I5ZK83-F1
#
_entry.id   AF-A0A1I5ZK83-F1
#
_cell.length_a   1.000
_cell.length_b   1.000
_cell.length_c   1.000
_cell.angle_alpha   90.00
_cell.angle_beta   90.00
_cell.angle_gamma   90.00
#
_symmetry.space_group_name_H-M   'P 1'
#
loop_
_entity.id
_entity.type
_entity.pdbx_description
1 polymer ?
#
loop_
_entity_poly.entity_id
_entity_poly.type
_entity_poly.pdbx_seq_one_letter_code
_entity_poly.pdbx_strand_id
1 'polypeptide(L)'
;MTMSGFAALLPRPVSAEAAPGTCPWPAPVQVRTAPDLPAEGYRLHITPDGVTLEAAGAAGEFYGRQTLRQLAGPDAFRAASIHNGPSELPCGTVTDHPRFAWRGCLYDVSRHFRTKAEVLRFVDLLAAHKMNVLNLHLTDDQGWRIETPEFPRLASVGGWRKSSMAGRHDGPERDGRPHGGYYTVDDLREIVAYAASRAVTVVPEVDIPGHARAAITAYPDLGPASDVPWEVWTSWGISTSLLDPSESTLDFFRKVFDHVLDIFPSPVIALGGDEVPGVTAAHHRFVRAIAGHLVARGRTPMGWDEVLDGGDLPAMVIGVWQDRERASLAWKGGHEVVFCPEDGVYLDHRQSDHPDEPIPVGYLQDLEHFYGFEPESGPRVRGVQAQLWSEHLDTVRRTDYAAFPRLSAFAEVAWSSGPRDYAEFLPRLREHHLPRLDALGVEYRPLDGPHPWQTRPDAPGRPR
;
A
#
# COMPACT_ATOMS: atom_id res chain seq x y z
N MET A 1 1.73 -34.72 1.89
CA MET A 1 3.19 -34.66 1.69
C MET A 1 3.58 -33.21 1.92
N THR A 2 4.33 -32.91 2.97
CA THR A 2 4.81 -31.56 3.27
C THR A 2 5.67 -31.08 2.11
N MET A 3 5.29 -30.00 1.44
CA MET A 3 6.10 -29.39 0.38
C MET A 3 7.36 -28.76 0.99
N SER A 4 8.47 -29.49 1.10
CA SER A 4 9.74 -28.93 1.60
C SER A 4 10.55 -28.27 0.49
N GLY A 5 11.23 -27.17 0.82
CA GLY A 5 12.19 -26.51 -0.07
C GLY A 5 11.57 -25.44 -0.97
N PHE A 6 11.94 -25.42 -2.27
CA PHE A 6 11.54 -24.34 -3.19
C PHE A 6 10.03 -24.25 -3.44
N ALA A 7 9.29 -25.34 -3.27
CA ALA A 7 7.84 -25.37 -3.38
C ALA A 7 7.14 -24.57 -2.28
N ALA A 8 7.84 -24.12 -1.24
CA ALA A 8 7.27 -23.28 -0.18
C ALA A 8 7.39 -21.76 -0.44
N LEU A 9 7.96 -21.34 -1.57
CA LEU A 9 8.21 -19.93 -1.88
C LEU A 9 6.91 -19.19 -2.23
N LEU A 10 6.75 -17.99 -1.68
CA LEU A 10 5.62 -17.09 -1.96
C LEU A 10 6.12 -15.64 -1.98
N PRO A 11 6.04 -14.90 -3.09
CA PRO A 11 5.55 -15.34 -4.40
C PRO A 11 6.35 -16.47 -5.04
N ARG A 12 5.71 -17.25 -5.92
CA ARG A 12 6.36 -18.27 -6.74
C ARG A 12 7.41 -17.64 -7.68
N PRO A 13 8.65 -18.15 -7.72
CA PRO A 13 9.67 -17.63 -8.62
C PRO A 13 9.41 -18.04 -10.07
N VAL A 14 10.07 -17.35 -11.02
CA VAL A 14 10.07 -17.73 -12.44
C VAL A 14 10.56 -19.17 -12.64
N SER A 15 11.65 -19.55 -11.98
CA SER A 15 12.09 -20.95 -11.92
C SER A 15 12.79 -21.28 -10.60
N ALA A 16 12.63 -22.53 -10.16
CA ALA A 16 13.40 -23.09 -9.06
C ALA A 16 13.71 -24.57 -9.35
N GLU A 17 15.00 -24.90 -9.38
CA GLU A 17 15.53 -26.21 -9.72
C GLU A 17 16.25 -26.80 -8.51
N ALA A 18 15.70 -27.88 -7.95
CA ALA A 18 16.29 -28.55 -6.81
C ALA A 18 17.55 -29.36 -7.18
N ALA A 19 18.57 -29.29 -6.32
CA ALA A 19 19.74 -30.15 -6.39
C ALA A 19 19.86 -30.98 -5.10
N PRO A 20 20.52 -32.16 -5.14
CA PRO A 20 20.73 -32.95 -3.93
C PRO A 20 21.55 -32.19 -2.88
N GLY A 21 21.18 -32.36 -1.61
CA GLY A 21 21.92 -31.84 -0.45
C GLY A 21 21.33 -30.56 0.15
N THR A 22 21.95 -30.13 1.24
CA THR A 22 21.59 -28.92 1.99
C THR A 22 22.82 -28.05 2.25
N CYS A 23 22.58 -26.76 2.48
CA CYS A 23 23.59 -25.78 2.89
C CYS A 23 23.30 -25.35 4.34
N PRO A 24 24.24 -25.46 5.27
CA PRO A 24 24.09 -24.88 6.61
C PRO A 24 23.79 -23.37 6.53
N TRP A 25 22.93 -22.85 7.41
CA TRP A 25 22.51 -21.44 7.41
C TRP A 25 22.54 -20.85 8.82
N PRO A 26 23.12 -19.64 9.01
CA PRO A 26 23.66 -18.74 7.98
C PRO A 26 24.97 -19.25 7.34
N ALA A 27 25.13 -19.01 6.04
CA ALA A 27 26.34 -19.27 5.27
C ALA A 27 26.86 -17.99 4.60
N PRO A 28 28.14 -17.93 4.17
CA PRO A 28 28.64 -16.86 3.33
C PRO A 28 27.79 -16.71 2.07
N VAL A 29 27.37 -15.49 1.78
CA VAL A 29 26.68 -15.13 0.53
C VAL A 29 27.63 -14.33 -0.35
N GLN A 30 28.08 -14.93 -1.45
CA GLN A 30 28.86 -14.23 -2.46
C GLN A 30 27.93 -13.50 -3.41
N VAL A 31 27.93 -12.17 -3.36
CA VAL A 31 27.14 -11.33 -4.28
C VAL A 31 27.94 -11.06 -5.55
N ARG A 32 27.31 -11.24 -6.72
CA ARG A 32 27.88 -10.95 -8.04
C ARG A 32 26.94 -10.05 -8.84
N THR A 33 27.51 -9.15 -9.61
CA THR A 33 26.74 -8.34 -10.56
C THR A 33 26.43 -9.18 -11.79
N ALA A 34 25.15 -9.24 -12.17
CA ALA A 34 24.66 -9.89 -13.38
C ALA A 34 23.78 -8.90 -14.17
N PRO A 35 24.37 -8.10 -15.07
CA PRO A 35 23.67 -7.04 -15.80
C PRO A 35 22.71 -7.58 -16.88
N ASP A 36 22.75 -8.88 -17.18
CA ASP A 36 21.81 -9.57 -18.06
C ASP A 36 20.44 -9.83 -17.41
N LEU A 37 20.35 -9.73 -16.08
CA LEU A 37 19.09 -9.87 -15.35
C LEU A 37 18.23 -8.59 -15.42
N PRO A 38 16.90 -8.70 -15.33
CA PRO A 38 16.03 -7.54 -15.12
C PRO A 38 16.46 -6.71 -13.90
N ALA A 39 16.10 -5.43 -13.85
CA ALA A 39 16.56 -4.50 -12.81
C ALA A 39 16.27 -4.96 -11.36
N GLU A 40 15.13 -5.63 -11.15
CA GLU A 40 14.72 -6.23 -9.88
C GLU A 40 14.90 -7.76 -9.85
N GLY A 41 15.55 -8.32 -10.88
CA GLY A 41 15.79 -9.74 -11.04
C GLY A 41 17.02 -10.23 -10.28
N TYR A 42 17.00 -11.50 -9.91
CA TYR A 42 18.10 -12.17 -9.22
C TYR A 42 18.20 -13.64 -9.60
N ARG A 43 19.37 -14.22 -9.36
CA ARG A 43 19.63 -15.65 -9.43
C ARG A 43 20.33 -16.10 -8.14
N LEU A 44 19.82 -17.16 -7.52
CA LEU A 44 20.46 -17.82 -6.38
C LEU A 44 21.03 -19.15 -6.83
N HIS A 45 22.28 -19.44 -6.46
CA HIS A 45 22.88 -20.76 -6.54
C HIS A 45 23.25 -21.20 -5.12
N ILE A 46 22.56 -22.23 -4.62
CA ILE A 46 22.74 -22.78 -3.28
C ILE A 46 23.41 -24.14 -3.41
N THR A 47 24.59 -24.27 -2.81
CA THR A 47 25.43 -25.48 -2.81
C THR A 47 25.78 -25.85 -1.37
N PRO A 48 26.30 -27.07 -1.10
CA PRO A 48 26.75 -27.43 0.23
C PRO A 48 27.83 -26.50 0.81
N ASP A 49 28.60 -25.83 -0.05
CA ASP A 49 29.70 -24.94 0.32
C ASP A 49 29.26 -23.47 0.55
N GLY A 50 28.02 -23.11 0.19
CA GLY A 50 27.50 -21.76 0.38
C GLY A 50 26.55 -21.27 -0.73
N VAL A 51 26.30 -19.96 -0.72
CA VAL A 51 25.32 -19.30 -1.61
C VAL A 51 26.02 -18.28 -2.51
N THR A 52 25.75 -18.34 -3.82
CA THR A 52 26.01 -17.23 -4.75
C THR A 52 24.70 -16.54 -5.08
N LEU A 53 24.67 -15.21 -4.94
CA LEU A 53 23.55 -14.35 -5.34
C LEU A 53 24.00 -13.46 -6.49
N GLU A 54 23.38 -13.61 -7.65
CA GLU A 54 23.60 -12.74 -8.81
C GLU A 54 22.42 -11.76 -8.95
N ALA A 55 22.69 -10.48 -9.15
CA ALA A 55 21.65 -9.47 -9.35
C ALA A 55 22.15 -8.30 -10.22
N ALA A 56 21.23 -7.62 -10.91
CA ALA A 56 21.55 -6.43 -11.69
C ALA A 56 21.77 -5.19 -10.81
N GLY A 57 21.19 -5.16 -9.61
CA GLY A 57 21.29 -4.05 -8.67
C GLY A 57 20.76 -4.38 -7.28
N ALA A 58 20.71 -3.37 -6.41
CA ALA A 58 20.38 -3.52 -4.99
C ALA A 58 18.97 -4.11 -4.73
N ALA A 59 17.99 -3.78 -5.58
CA ALA A 59 16.63 -4.33 -5.44
C ALA A 59 16.60 -5.86 -5.70
N GLY A 60 17.25 -6.32 -6.78
CA GLY A 60 17.40 -7.74 -7.05
C GLY A 60 18.15 -8.48 -5.92
N GLU A 61 19.23 -7.88 -5.40
CA GLU A 61 19.94 -8.42 -4.23
C GLU A 61 19.01 -8.56 -3.02
N PHE A 62 18.24 -7.51 -2.72
CA PHE A 62 17.30 -7.53 -1.61
C PHE A 62 16.25 -8.63 -1.76
N TYR A 63 15.64 -8.78 -2.95
CA TYR A 63 14.65 -9.83 -3.19
C TYR A 63 15.23 -11.24 -3.16
N GLY A 64 16.47 -11.43 -3.64
CA GLY A 64 17.17 -12.70 -3.49
C GLY A 64 17.40 -13.07 -2.02
N ARG A 65 17.73 -12.08 -1.17
CA ARG A 65 17.84 -12.28 0.29
C ARG A 65 16.49 -12.59 0.95
N GLN A 66 15.39 -11.99 0.50
CA GLN A 66 14.05 -12.37 0.99
C GLN A 66 13.71 -13.82 0.63
N THR A 67 14.09 -14.29 -0.55
CA THR A 67 13.92 -15.70 -0.95
C THR A 67 14.77 -16.63 -0.08
N LEU A 68 16.03 -16.30 0.20
CA LEU A 68 16.86 -17.05 1.16
C LEU A 68 16.21 -17.09 2.56
N ARG A 69 15.64 -15.96 3.02
CA ARG A 69 14.92 -15.90 4.30
C ARG A 69 13.71 -16.82 4.33
N GLN A 70 12.95 -16.93 3.24
CA GLN A 70 11.83 -17.87 3.13
C GLN A 70 12.28 -19.33 3.13
N LEU A 71 13.40 -19.64 2.47
CA LEU A 71 13.99 -20.99 2.44
C LEU A 71 14.55 -21.42 3.80
N ALA A 72 15.05 -20.47 4.59
CA ALA A 72 15.48 -20.72 5.98
C ALA A 72 14.31 -21.04 6.93
N GLY A 73 13.06 -20.82 6.50
CA GLY A 73 11.86 -21.14 7.24
C GLY A 73 11.33 -20.00 8.12
N PRO A 74 10.22 -20.25 8.84
CA PRO A 74 9.53 -19.22 9.64
C PRO A 74 10.40 -18.52 10.68
N ASP A 75 11.32 -19.23 11.34
CA ASP A 75 12.11 -18.64 12.41
C ASP A 75 13.11 -17.58 11.93
N ALA A 76 13.47 -17.58 10.64
CA ALA A 76 14.24 -16.51 10.03
C ALA A 76 13.49 -15.17 10.04
N PHE A 77 12.17 -15.18 10.28
CA PHE A 77 11.34 -13.98 10.39
C PHE A 77 11.19 -13.44 11.82
N ARG A 78 11.67 -14.17 12.84
CA ARG A 78 11.61 -13.70 14.22
C ARG A 78 12.66 -12.63 14.50
N ALA A 79 12.35 -11.73 15.43
CA ALA A 79 13.30 -10.72 15.90
C ALA A 79 14.46 -11.30 16.74
N ALA A 80 14.29 -12.50 17.30
CA ALA A 80 15.31 -13.21 18.06
C ALA A 80 15.22 -14.72 17.81
N SER A 81 16.36 -15.41 17.83
CA SER A 81 16.40 -16.87 17.67
C SER A 81 15.75 -17.57 18.86
N ILE A 82 14.92 -18.58 18.57
CA ILE A 82 14.31 -19.47 19.56
C ILE A 82 14.83 -20.91 19.47
N HIS A 83 15.76 -21.17 18.54
CA HIS A 83 16.36 -22.49 18.33
C HIS A 83 17.88 -22.43 18.47
N ASN A 84 18.45 -23.55 18.92
CA ASN A 84 19.89 -23.74 19.01
C ASN A 84 20.38 -24.44 17.74
N GLY A 85 21.43 -23.88 17.11
CA GLY A 85 22.08 -24.46 15.94
C GLY A 85 21.66 -23.82 14.61
N PRO A 86 22.41 -24.09 13.53
CA PRO A 86 22.12 -23.57 12.20
C PRO A 86 20.86 -24.21 11.60
N SER A 87 20.15 -23.46 10.77
CA SER A 87 19.12 -24.00 9.87
C SER A 87 19.77 -24.61 8.64
N GLU A 88 18.98 -25.27 7.78
CA GLU A 88 19.47 -25.81 6.51
C GLU A 88 18.67 -25.24 5.34
N LEU A 89 19.36 -24.77 4.30
CA LEU A 89 18.74 -24.41 3.02
C LEU A 89 18.79 -25.61 2.07
N PRO A 90 17.74 -25.85 1.25
CA PRO A 90 17.82 -26.80 0.15
C PRO A 90 18.84 -26.31 -0.89
N CYS A 91 19.68 -27.22 -1.41
CA CYS A 91 20.54 -26.91 -2.55
C CYS A 91 19.72 -26.80 -3.84
N GLY A 92 20.17 -25.94 -4.76
CA GLY A 92 19.49 -25.72 -6.03
C GLY A 92 19.72 -24.33 -6.60
N THR A 93 19.00 -24.03 -7.68
CA THR A 93 19.05 -22.74 -8.35
C THR A 93 17.66 -22.09 -8.38
N VAL A 94 17.58 -20.80 -8.05
CA VAL A 94 16.35 -19.99 -8.24
C VAL A 94 16.68 -18.88 -9.21
N THR A 95 15.90 -18.71 -10.27
CA THR A 95 15.95 -17.51 -11.13
C THR A 95 14.60 -16.82 -11.04
N ASP A 96 14.61 -15.51 -10.79
CA ASP A 96 13.37 -14.82 -10.47
C ASP A 96 13.44 -13.33 -10.79
N HIS A 97 12.28 -12.76 -11.13
CA HIS A 97 12.08 -11.34 -11.39
C HIS A 97 10.58 -11.03 -11.33
N PRO A 98 10.18 -9.78 -11.04
CA PRO A 98 8.77 -9.44 -10.97
C PRO A 98 8.12 -9.45 -12.35
N ARG A 99 6.82 -9.73 -12.36
CA ARG A 99 5.89 -9.54 -13.49
C ARG A 99 5.61 -8.05 -13.75
N PHE A 100 5.35 -7.28 -12.70
CA PHE A 100 5.05 -5.84 -12.79
C PHE A 100 6.11 -4.99 -12.10
N ALA A 101 6.43 -3.83 -12.68
CA ALA A 101 7.36 -2.88 -12.10
C ALA A 101 6.78 -2.11 -10.91
N TRP A 102 5.44 -1.93 -10.87
CA TRP A 102 4.72 -1.36 -9.73
C TRP A 102 3.94 -2.44 -9.00
N ARG A 103 4.33 -2.71 -7.75
CA ARG A 103 3.68 -3.67 -6.86
C ARG A 103 3.36 -2.93 -5.57
N GLY A 104 2.23 -2.24 -5.60
CA GLY A 104 1.86 -1.24 -4.62
C GLY A 104 0.92 -1.74 -3.54
N CYS A 105 0.96 -1.08 -2.39
CA CYS A 105 -0.13 -1.06 -1.43
C CYS A 105 -0.34 0.37 -0.95
N LEU A 106 -1.56 0.90 -1.05
CA LEU A 106 -1.92 2.12 -0.34
C LEU A 106 -2.12 1.82 1.12
N TYR A 107 -1.55 2.66 1.98
CA TYR A 107 -1.83 2.64 3.40
C TYR A 107 -2.43 3.98 3.84
N ASP A 108 -3.70 3.94 4.20
CA ASP A 108 -4.41 5.10 4.74
C ASP A 108 -4.01 5.32 6.20
N VAL A 109 -3.36 6.45 6.45
CA VAL A 109 -3.00 6.94 7.78
C VAL A 109 -3.77 8.22 8.12
N SER A 110 -4.65 8.67 7.22
CA SER A 110 -5.55 9.81 7.38
C SER A 110 -6.77 9.45 8.20
N ARG A 111 -7.50 8.38 7.89
CA ARG A 111 -8.73 8.05 8.65
C ARG A 111 -8.37 7.48 10.03
N HIS A 112 -7.39 6.58 10.12
CA HIS A 112 -6.77 6.20 11.40
C HIS A 112 -5.25 6.34 11.36
N PHE A 113 -4.72 7.19 12.24
CA PHE A 113 -3.30 7.47 12.35
C PHE A 113 -2.57 6.21 12.82
N ARG A 114 -1.34 6.07 12.34
CA ARG A 114 -0.42 5.01 12.70
C ARG A 114 0.85 5.63 13.23
N THR A 115 1.37 5.06 14.29
CA THR A 115 2.68 5.45 14.79
C THR A 115 3.74 5.13 13.74
N LYS A 116 4.87 5.86 13.77
CA LYS A 116 6.02 5.55 12.91
C LYS A 116 6.40 4.07 12.99
N ALA A 117 6.46 3.50 14.20
CA ALA A 117 6.82 2.10 14.40
C ALA A 117 5.87 1.12 13.67
N GLU A 118 4.56 1.41 13.65
CA GLU A 118 3.58 0.61 12.90
C GLU A 118 3.77 0.75 11.38
N VAL A 119 4.11 1.95 10.89
CA VAL A 119 4.42 2.16 9.46
C VAL A 119 5.71 1.42 9.07
N LEU A 120 6.77 1.50 9.87
CA LEU A 120 8.03 0.77 9.63
C LEU A 120 7.79 -0.75 9.61
N ARG A 121 6.98 -1.26 10.56
CA ARG A 121 6.55 -2.65 10.57
C ARG A 121 5.80 -3.01 9.27
N PHE A 122 4.87 -2.18 8.81
CA PHE A 122 4.14 -2.45 7.58
C PHE A 122 5.06 -2.48 6.35
N VAL A 123 6.08 -1.61 6.30
CA VAL A 123 7.14 -1.66 5.28
C VAL A 123 7.91 -2.99 5.30
N ASP A 124 8.23 -3.54 6.48
CA ASP A 124 8.83 -4.89 6.56
C ASP A 124 7.91 -5.96 5.99
N LEU A 125 6.60 -5.86 6.21
CA LEU A 125 5.61 -6.79 5.67
C LEU A 125 5.52 -6.67 4.14
N LEU A 126 5.47 -5.47 3.58
CA LEU A 126 5.54 -5.26 2.13
C LEU A 126 6.80 -5.88 1.52
N ALA A 127 7.95 -5.63 2.14
CA ALA A 127 9.24 -6.11 1.69
C ALA A 127 9.36 -7.64 1.75
N ALA A 128 8.81 -8.29 2.78
CA ALA A 128 8.75 -9.74 2.91
C ALA A 128 7.96 -10.41 1.77
N HIS A 129 7.04 -9.67 1.17
CA HIS A 129 6.19 -10.09 0.04
C HIS A 129 6.69 -9.55 -1.31
N LYS A 130 7.86 -8.91 -1.34
CA LYS A 130 8.45 -8.28 -2.54
C LYS A 130 7.57 -7.19 -3.18
N MET A 131 6.69 -6.57 -2.40
CA MET A 131 6.00 -5.33 -2.76
C MET A 131 7.01 -4.18 -2.74
N ASN A 132 6.93 -3.25 -3.68
CA ASN A 132 7.96 -2.22 -3.89
C ASN A 132 7.45 -0.78 -3.85
N VAL A 133 6.15 -0.58 -3.68
CA VAL A 133 5.56 0.74 -3.50
C VAL A 133 4.65 0.75 -2.27
N LEU A 134 4.91 1.69 -1.37
CA LEU A 134 3.97 2.13 -0.36
C LEU A 134 3.37 3.46 -0.83
N ASN A 135 2.10 3.45 -1.27
CA ASN A 135 1.38 4.70 -1.47
C ASN A 135 0.86 5.16 -0.10
N LEU A 136 1.44 6.22 0.46
CA LEU A 136 1.11 6.67 1.81
C LEU A 136 0.08 7.81 1.71
N HIS A 137 -1.18 7.46 1.97
CA HIS A 137 -2.30 8.39 1.95
C HIS A 137 -2.30 9.23 3.24
N LEU A 138 -1.78 10.46 3.14
CA LEU A 138 -1.35 11.29 4.28
C LEU A 138 -2.33 12.40 4.65
N THR A 139 -3.29 12.72 3.79
CA THR A 139 -4.24 13.81 4.04
C THR A 139 -5.64 13.44 3.58
N ASP A 140 -6.64 13.70 4.41
CA ASP A 140 -8.05 13.54 4.07
C ASP A 140 -8.93 14.49 4.92
N ASP A 141 -10.25 14.41 4.77
CA ASP A 141 -11.23 15.18 5.54
C ASP A 141 -11.12 14.98 7.05
N GLN A 142 -10.76 13.77 7.49
CA GLN A 142 -10.69 13.38 8.90
C GLN A 142 -9.27 13.51 9.49
N GLY A 143 -8.30 14.01 8.72
CA GLY A 143 -6.92 14.06 9.19
C GLY A 143 -5.87 14.59 8.22
N TRP A 144 -4.98 15.43 8.72
CA TRP A 144 -3.75 15.84 8.03
C TRP A 144 -2.52 15.32 8.79
N ARG A 145 -1.66 14.53 8.12
CA ARG A 145 -0.58 13.77 8.79
C ARG A 145 0.84 14.29 8.55
N ILE A 146 0.99 15.41 7.83
CA ILE A 146 2.31 15.94 7.44
C ILE A 146 2.62 17.19 8.26
N GLU A 147 3.69 17.17 9.06
CA GLU A 147 4.23 18.42 9.61
C GLU A 147 4.66 19.34 8.47
N THR A 148 4.08 20.54 8.42
CA THR A 148 4.33 21.55 7.39
C THR A 148 4.72 22.85 8.09
N PRO A 149 6.02 23.13 8.30
CA PRO A 149 6.46 24.23 9.15
C PRO A 149 5.96 25.63 8.73
N GLU A 150 5.82 25.89 7.43
CA GLU A 150 5.24 27.15 6.93
C GLU A 150 3.74 27.26 7.28
N PHE A 151 3.04 26.13 7.39
CA PHE A 151 1.62 26.03 7.67
C PHE A 151 1.34 25.14 8.89
N PRO A 152 1.81 25.52 10.10
CA PRO A 152 1.84 24.63 11.26
C PRO A 152 0.46 24.12 11.70
N ARG A 153 -0.62 24.90 11.44
CA ARG A 153 -1.99 24.49 11.77
C ARG A 153 -2.49 23.28 10.98
N LEU A 154 -1.89 22.97 9.82
CA LEU A 154 -2.26 21.75 9.07
C LEU A 154 -2.10 20.52 9.98
N ALA A 155 -0.96 20.40 10.66
CA ALA A 155 -0.72 19.34 11.62
C ALA A 155 -1.36 19.60 13.00
N SER A 156 -1.20 20.81 13.55
CA SER A 156 -1.62 21.09 14.94
C SER A 156 -3.15 21.14 15.12
N VAL A 157 -3.90 21.45 14.06
CA VAL A 157 -5.38 21.47 14.05
C VAL A 157 -5.90 20.33 13.18
N GLY A 158 -5.49 20.27 11.91
CA GLY A 158 -5.96 19.25 10.96
C GLY A 158 -5.54 17.82 11.34
N GLY A 159 -4.51 17.67 12.17
CA GLY A 159 -4.05 16.37 12.67
C GLY A 159 -4.96 15.72 13.72
N TRP A 160 -6.02 16.37 14.19
CA TRP A 160 -6.90 15.82 15.24
C TRP A 160 -8.38 16.06 14.95
N ARG A 161 -9.21 15.03 15.20
CA ARG A 161 -10.67 15.13 15.22
C ARG A 161 -11.23 14.79 16.60
N LYS A 162 -12.43 15.28 16.89
CA LYS A 162 -13.06 15.16 18.22
C LYS A 162 -13.62 13.76 18.53
N SER A 163 -14.03 13.04 17.51
CA SER A 163 -14.60 11.68 17.59
C SER A 163 -14.54 10.99 16.24
N SER A 164 -14.82 9.71 16.21
CA SER A 164 -14.93 8.91 14.99
C SER A 164 -16.31 8.26 14.89
N MET A 165 -16.74 8.00 13.67
CA MET A 165 -17.93 7.20 13.41
C MET A 165 -17.67 5.73 13.71
N ALA A 166 -18.61 5.12 14.45
CA ALA A 166 -18.51 3.74 14.91
C ALA A 166 -19.40 2.84 14.04
N GLY A 167 -18.79 1.94 13.27
CA GLY A 167 -19.51 1.06 12.34
C GLY A 167 -19.88 1.75 11.02
N ARG A 168 -21.04 1.38 10.47
CA ARG A 168 -21.53 1.79 9.15
C ARG A 168 -21.62 3.31 8.95
N HIS A 169 -21.38 3.75 7.71
CA HIS A 169 -21.27 5.16 7.39
C HIS A 169 -22.58 5.98 7.47
N ASP A 170 -23.73 5.31 7.38
CA ASP A 170 -25.07 5.91 7.52
C ASP A 170 -25.58 5.88 8.98
N GLY A 171 -24.74 5.43 9.92
CA GLY A 171 -25.03 5.33 11.33
C GLY A 171 -24.88 6.65 12.09
N PRO A 172 -25.77 6.95 13.07
CA PRO A 172 -25.59 8.09 13.95
C PRO A 172 -24.47 7.88 14.99
N GLU A 173 -23.93 6.68 15.12
CA GLU A 173 -23.05 6.29 16.20
C GLU A 173 -21.67 6.99 16.10
N ARG A 174 -21.21 7.55 17.23
CA ARG A 174 -19.88 8.16 17.39
C ARG A 174 -19.24 7.59 18.65
N ASP A 175 -17.93 7.34 18.59
CA ASP A 175 -17.18 6.75 19.70
C ASP A 175 -16.89 7.73 20.86
N GLY A 176 -17.08 9.04 20.63
CA GLY A 176 -16.76 10.10 21.59
C GLY A 176 -15.27 10.20 21.94
N ARG A 177 -14.38 9.58 21.15
CA ARG A 177 -12.95 9.48 21.42
C ARG A 177 -12.16 10.36 20.45
N PRO A 178 -11.46 11.41 20.94
CA PRO A 178 -10.55 12.16 20.10
C PRO A 178 -9.49 11.24 19.48
N HIS A 179 -9.23 11.45 18.20
CA HIS A 179 -8.28 10.66 17.43
C HIS A 179 -7.41 11.57 16.58
N GLY A 180 -6.12 11.25 16.47
CA GLY A 180 -5.20 12.04 15.68
C GLY A 180 -3.74 11.69 15.89
N GLY A 181 -2.90 12.58 15.38
CA GLY A 181 -1.46 12.42 15.23
C GLY A 181 -1.01 12.90 13.86
N TYR A 182 0.28 13.19 13.76
CA TYR A 182 0.96 13.54 12.53
C TYR A 182 2.43 13.10 12.63
N TYR A 183 3.09 12.99 11.49
CA TYR A 183 4.51 12.69 11.41
C TYR A 183 5.28 13.99 11.34
N THR A 184 6.36 14.09 12.11
CA THR A 184 7.34 15.16 11.92
C THR A 184 8.06 14.99 10.59
N VAL A 185 8.73 16.05 10.14
CA VAL A 185 9.59 15.98 8.94
C VAL A 185 10.63 14.85 9.07
N ASP A 186 11.23 14.69 10.26
CA ASP A 186 12.23 13.66 10.50
C ASP A 186 11.63 12.25 10.59
N ASP A 187 10.41 12.09 11.11
CA ASP A 187 9.70 10.80 11.07
C ASP A 187 9.44 10.37 9.63
N LEU A 188 9.01 11.29 8.76
CA LEU A 188 8.77 10.98 7.34
C LEU A 188 10.07 10.65 6.60
N ARG A 189 11.16 11.38 6.86
CA ARG A 189 12.48 11.07 6.32
C ARG A 189 12.98 9.70 6.78
N GLU A 190 12.74 9.33 8.03
CA GLU A 190 13.07 8.01 8.55
C GLU A 190 12.25 6.92 7.87
N ILE A 191 10.92 7.10 7.72
CA ILE A 191 10.05 6.16 6.99
C ILE A 191 10.56 5.96 5.56
N VAL A 192 10.86 7.04 4.85
CA VAL A 192 11.40 7.01 3.48
C VAL A 192 12.72 6.25 3.42
N ALA A 193 13.68 6.58 4.29
CA ALA A 193 15.00 5.93 4.30
C ALA A 193 14.89 4.43 4.67
N TYR A 194 14.04 4.10 5.65
CA TYR A 194 13.79 2.73 6.08
C TYR A 194 13.17 1.90 4.96
N ALA A 195 12.18 2.45 4.24
CA ALA A 195 11.57 1.82 3.08
C ALA A 195 12.57 1.64 1.92
N ALA A 196 13.38 2.66 1.62
CA ALA A 196 14.39 2.57 0.57
C ALA A 196 15.40 1.45 0.83
N SER A 197 15.83 1.26 2.08
CA SER A 197 16.72 0.14 2.48
C SER A 197 16.10 -1.25 2.32
N ARG A 198 14.79 -1.32 2.04
CA ARG A 198 14.00 -2.53 1.80
C ARG A 198 13.49 -2.64 0.37
N ALA A 199 14.06 -1.86 -0.55
CA ALA A 199 13.61 -1.75 -1.93
C ALA A 199 12.12 -1.38 -2.05
N VAL A 200 11.62 -0.56 -1.12
CA VAL A 200 10.26 0.01 -1.15
C VAL A 200 10.36 1.52 -1.38
N THR A 201 9.68 2.00 -2.42
CA THR A 201 9.50 3.44 -2.67
C THR A 201 8.26 3.94 -1.94
N VAL A 202 8.37 5.06 -1.23
CA VAL A 202 7.22 5.71 -0.58
C VAL A 202 6.70 6.81 -1.50
N VAL A 203 5.50 6.62 -2.05
CA VAL A 203 4.77 7.62 -2.83
C VAL A 203 3.86 8.37 -1.87
N PRO A 204 4.10 9.66 -1.58
CA PRO A 204 3.19 10.43 -0.74
C PRO A 204 1.96 10.84 -1.53
N GLU A 205 0.82 10.91 -0.85
CA GLU A 205 -0.42 11.46 -1.39
C GLU A 205 -0.92 12.63 -0.54
N VAL A 206 -1.12 13.77 -1.20
CA VAL A 206 -1.85 14.93 -0.66
C VAL A 206 -3.07 15.14 -1.52
N ASP A 207 -4.24 14.78 -1.00
CA ASP A 207 -5.49 14.74 -1.75
C ASP A 207 -6.07 16.14 -1.98
N ILE A 208 -6.35 16.45 -3.24
CA ILE A 208 -6.95 17.69 -3.71
C ILE A 208 -7.83 17.45 -4.96
N PRO A 209 -8.88 18.24 -5.20
CA PRO A 209 -9.41 19.33 -4.37
C PRO A 209 -10.52 18.86 -3.41
N GLY A 210 -10.91 17.59 -3.49
CA GLY A 210 -11.74 16.89 -2.50
C GLY A 210 -10.92 16.51 -1.27
N HIS A 211 -11.51 15.76 -0.35
CA HIS A 211 -10.82 15.21 0.84
C HIS A 211 -9.97 16.24 1.62
N ALA A 212 -10.35 17.51 1.59
CA ALA A 212 -9.51 18.62 2.05
C ALA A 212 -10.01 19.26 3.35
N ARG A 213 -11.07 18.72 3.98
CA ARG A 213 -11.71 19.38 5.13
C ARG A 213 -10.80 19.56 6.34
N ALA A 214 -9.80 18.70 6.56
CA ALA A 214 -8.79 18.91 7.59
C ALA A 214 -7.93 20.16 7.32
N ALA A 215 -7.53 20.37 6.06
CA ALA A 215 -6.78 21.56 5.63
C ALA A 215 -7.64 22.83 5.72
N ILE A 216 -8.90 22.77 5.26
CA ILE A 216 -9.85 23.88 5.36
C ILE A 216 -10.11 24.24 6.83
N THR A 217 -10.20 23.26 7.74
CA THR A 217 -10.35 23.54 9.17
C THR A 217 -9.13 24.24 9.75
N ALA A 218 -7.93 23.84 9.32
CA ALA A 218 -6.69 24.48 9.73
C ALA A 218 -6.55 25.90 9.18
N TYR A 219 -6.99 26.14 7.95
CA TYR A 219 -6.97 27.43 7.26
C TYR A 219 -8.29 27.64 6.50
N PRO A 220 -9.29 28.26 7.13
CA PRO A 220 -10.64 28.43 6.56
C PRO A 220 -10.69 29.10 5.19
N ASP A 221 -9.74 29.99 4.90
CA ASP A 221 -9.64 30.70 3.61
C ASP A 221 -9.33 29.77 2.42
N LEU A 222 -8.95 28.50 2.67
CA LEU A 222 -8.75 27.49 1.62
C LEU A 222 -10.06 26.88 1.12
N GLY A 223 -11.17 27.03 1.86
CA GLY A 223 -12.47 26.50 1.49
C GLY A 223 -13.46 27.61 1.13
N PRO A 224 -14.68 27.26 0.70
CA PRO A 224 -15.71 28.24 0.46
C PRO A 224 -16.08 28.98 1.75
N ALA A 225 -16.57 30.21 1.59
CA ALA A 225 -17.10 30.98 2.72
C ALA A 225 -18.19 30.18 3.45
N SER A 226 -18.10 30.14 4.78
CA SER A 226 -19.02 29.39 5.64
C SER A 226 -19.43 30.24 6.84
N ASP A 227 -20.72 30.29 7.12
CA ASP A 227 -21.27 30.94 8.33
C ASP A 227 -21.05 30.11 9.60
N VAL A 228 -20.66 28.84 9.44
CA VAL A 228 -20.35 27.92 10.54
C VAL A 228 -18.86 27.60 10.50
N PRO A 229 -18.16 27.61 11.66
CA PRO A 229 -16.76 27.21 11.71
C PRO A 229 -16.53 25.80 11.15
N TRP A 230 -15.51 25.66 10.32
CA TRP A 230 -15.06 24.36 9.85
C TRP A 230 -14.56 23.50 11.01
N GLU A 231 -14.82 22.21 10.93
CA GLU A 231 -14.29 21.21 11.85
C GLU A 231 -13.75 20.02 11.06
N VAL A 232 -12.62 19.45 11.53
CA VAL A 232 -12.06 18.21 11.00
C VAL A 232 -13.13 17.14 11.10
N TRP A 233 -13.37 16.44 9.99
CA TRP A 233 -14.58 15.65 9.86
C TRP A 233 -14.55 14.42 10.76
N THR A 234 -15.70 14.09 11.35
CA THR A 234 -15.87 12.95 12.27
C THR A 234 -16.70 11.83 11.66
N SER A 235 -16.92 11.88 10.35
CA SER A 235 -17.75 10.94 9.58
C SER A 235 -16.95 10.37 8.40
N TRP A 236 -17.34 9.18 7.96
CA TRP A 236 -16.81 8.52 6.78
C TRP A 236 -17.63 8.85 5.54
N GLY A 237 -17.11 8.52 4.35
CA GLY A 237 -17.76 8.71 3.06
C GLY A 237 -17.31 9.99 2.35
N ILE A 238 -18.12 10.43 1.38
CA ILE A 238 -17.79 11.53 0.46
C ILE A 238 -18.19 12.87 1.07
N SER A 239 -17.20 13.74 1.31
CA SER A 239 -17.41 15.13 1.72
C SER A 239 -17.77 15.99 0.51
N THR A 240 -18.71 16.93 0.69
CA THR A 240 -19.00 17.97 -0.32
C THR A 240 -18.10 19.21 -0.17
N SER A 241 -17.11 19.14 0.72
CA SER A 241 -16.21 20.26 1.01
C SER A 241 -15.04 20.23 0.04
N LEU A 242 -15.09 21.07 -0.99
CA LEU A 242 -13.99 21.25 -1.93
C LEU A 242 -13.13 22.46 -1.54
N LEU A 243 -11.86 22.43 -1.91
CA LEU A 243 -11.00 23.62 -1.89
C LEU A 243 -11.58 24.73 -2.77
N ASP A 244 -11.50 25.98 -2.31
CA ASP A 244 -11.74 27.15 -3.17
C ASP A 244 -10.62 27.24 -4.23
N PRO A 245 -10.91 27.12 -5.53
CA PRO A 245 -9.90 27.03 -6.58
C PRO A 245 -9.35 28.43 -6.98
N SER A 246 -9.09 29.28 -5.98
CA SER A 246 -8.48 30.59 -6.15
C SER A 246 -6.95 30.50 -6.29
N GLU A 247 -6.34 31.56 -6.82
CA GLU A 247 -4.87 31.63 -6.97
C GLU A 247 -4.14 31.56 -5.61
N SER A 248 -4.74 32.10 -4.54
CA SER A 248 -4.17 32.01 -3.19
C SER A 248 -4.12 30.58 -2.67
N THR A 249 -5.18 29.79 -2.89
CA THR A 249 -5.20 28.37 -2.55
C THR A 249 -4.21 27.59 -3.41
N LEU A 250 -4.09 27.95 -4.69
CA LEU A 250 -3.13 27.32 -5.59
C LEU A 250 -1.68 27.55 -5.13
N ASP A 251 -1.34 28.79 -4.76
CA ASP A 251 -0.01 29.14 -4.23
C ASP A 251 0.26 28.48 -2.87
N PHE A 252 -0.76 28.32 -2.03
CA PHE A 252 -0.67 27.55 -0.80
C PHE A 252 -0.27 26.10 -1.09
N PHE A 253 -1.00 25.42 -1.98
CA PHE A 253 -0.72 24.02 -2.28
C PHE A 253 0.57 23.82 -3.06
N ARG A 254 1.00 24.77 -3.90
CA ARG A 254 2.34 24.75 -4.50
C ARG A 254 3.44 24.65 -3.44
N LYS A 255 3.34 25.42 -2.37
CA LYS A 255 4.29 25.39 -1.24
C LYS A 255 4.20 24.11 -0.43
N VAL A 256 2.99 23.61 -0.20
CA VAL A 256 2.78 22.29 0.43
C VAL A 256 3.47 21.19 -0.40
N PHE A 257 3.23 21.15 -1.70
CA PHE A 257 3.87 20.17 -2.58
C PHE A 257 5.38 20.37 -2.62
N ASP A 258 5.91 21.61 -2.65
CA ASP A 258 7.35 21.86 -2.55
C ASP A 258 7.96 21.24 -1.29
N HIS A 259 7.29 21.42 -0.14
CA HIS A 259 7.71 20.79 1.12
C HIS A 259 7.63 19.25 1.07
N VAL A 260 6.60 18.68 0.43
CA VAL A 260 6.51 17.23 0.18
C VAL A 260 7.70 16.76 -0.67
N LEU A 261 8.07 17.49 -1.72
CA LEU A 261 9.20 17.13 -2.59
C LEU A 261 10.55 17.16 -1.87
N ASP A 262 10.70 18.01 -0.85
CA ASP A 262 11.90 18.08 -0.01
C ASP A 262 12.04 16.88 0.94
N ILE A 263 10.92 16.22 1.28
CA ILE A 263 10.89 15.04 2.14
C ILE A 263 10.99 13.74 1.32
N PHE A 264 10.25 13.66 0.23
CA PHE A 264 10.04 12.42 -0.51
C PHE A 264 10.85 12.43 -1.82
N PRO A 265 11.87 11.56 -1.95
CA PRO A 265 12.67 11.46 -3.17
C PRO A 265 11.93 10.73 -4.30
N SER A 266 10.73 10.21 -4.06
CA SER A 266 9.94 9.45 -5.03
C SER A 266 9.80 10.20 -6.36
N PRO A 267 10.01 9.53 -7.51
CA PRO A 267 9.71 10.10 -8.81
C PRO A 267 8.22 10.40 -9.00
N VAL A 268 7.35 9.68 -8.28
CA VAL A 268 5.89 9.82 -8.35
C VAL A 268 5.34 10.45 -7.10
N ILE A 269 4.42 11.41 -7.25
CA ILE A 269 3.75 12.12 -6.16
C ILE A 269 2.26 12.10 -6.44
N ALA A 270 1.48 11.54 -5.52
CA ALA A 270 0.04 11.46 -5.66
C ALA A 270 -0.63 12.75 -5.18
N LEU A 271 -1.64 13.18 -5.91
CA LEU A 271 -2.42 14.40 -5.66
C LEU A 271 -3.92 14.13 -5.43
N GLY A 272 -4.30 12.85 -5.29
CA GLY A 272 -5.69 12.41 -5.13
C GLY A 272 -6.55 12.73 -6.36
N GLY A 273 -7.64 13.46 -6.13
CA GLY A 273 -8.53 13.97 -7.17
C GLY A 273 -9.82 13.18 -7.40
N ASP A 274 -10.12 12.25 -6.50
CA ASP A 274 -11.31 11.42 -6.43
C ASP A 274 -12.47 12.10 -5.69
N GLU A 275 -13.67 11.54 -5.89
CA GLU A 275 -14.87 11.82 -5.08
C GLU A 275 -15.16 13.32 -4.84
N VAL A 276 -15.17 14.12 -5.92
CA VAL A 276 -15.37 15.58 -5.88
C VAL A 276 -16.79 16.04 -6.29
N PRO A 277 -17.85 15.79 -5.49
CA PRO A 277 -19.19 16.23 -5.85
C PRO A 277 -19.26 17.77 -5.90
N GLY A 278 -19.77 18.30 -7.01
CA GLY A 278 -19.81 19.75 -7.25
C GLY A 278 -18.53 20.34 -7.84
N VAL A 279 -17.59 19.50 -8.31
CA VAL A 279 -16.41 19.93 -9.07
C VAL A 279 -16.80 20.81 -10.25
N THR A 280 -15.95 21.79 -10.55
CA THR A 280 -16.15 22.74 -11.65
C THR A 280 -14.92 22.79 -12.53
N ALA A 281 -15.03 23.43 -13.70
CA ALA A 281 -13.88 23.66 -14.57
C ALA A 281 -12.72 24.41 -13.87
N ALA A 282 -12.99 25.21 -12.83
CA ALA A 282 -11.95 25.87 -12.04
C ALA A 282 -11.14 24.87 -11.20
N HIS A 283 -11.81 23.90 -10.58
CA HIS A 283 -11.17 22.82 -9.83
C HIS A 283 -10.31 21.92 -10.74
N HIS A 284 -10.78 21.58 -11.94
CA HIS A 284 -9.95 20.83 -12.90
C HIS A 284 -8.69 21.60 -13.33
N ARG A 285 -8.80 22.93 -13.53
CA ARG A 285 -7.63 23.78 -13.79
C ARG A 285 -6.69 23.84 -12.59
N PHE A 286 -7.21 23.84 -11.37
CA PHE A 286 -6.42 23.78 -10.15
C PHE A 286 -5.58 22.51 -10.07
N VAL A 287 -6.21 21.33 -10.24
CA VAL A 287 -5.50 20.03 -10.26
C VAL A 287 -4.44 20.00 -11.36
N ARG A 288 -4.80 20.45 -12.57
CA ARG A 288 -3.85 20.56 -13.70
C ARG A 288 -2.66 21.46 -13.38
N ALA A 289 -2.88 22.59 -12.71
CA ALA A 289 -1.82 23.51 -12.36
C ALA A 289 -0.87 22.91 -11.31
N ILE A 290 -1.38 22.14 -10.35
CA ILE A 290 -0.55 21.38 -9.39
C ILE A 290 0.20 20.25 -10.10
N ALA A 291 -0.45 19.48 -10.98
CA ALA A 291 0.21 18.45 -11.78
C ALA A 291 1.36 19.04 -12.62
N GLY A 292 1.12 20.19 -13.27
CA GLY A 292 2.15 20.93 -14.01
C GLY A 292 3.30 21.42 -13.13
N HIS A 293 3.00 21.85 -11.91
CA HIS A 293 3.99 22.27 -10.92
C HIS A 293 4.91 21.11 -10.48
N LEU A 294 4.37 19.90 -10.32
CA LEU A 294 5.14 18.68 -10.07
C LEU A 294 6.04 18.32 -11.26
N VAL A 295 5.52 18.38 -12.49
CA VAL A 295 6.29 18.12 -13.72
C VAL A 295 7.43 19.12 -13.87
N ALA A 296 7.20 20.40 -13.59
CA ALA A 296 8.23 21.43 -13.64
C ALA A 296 9.40 21.17 -12.66
N ARG A 297 9.17 20.34 -11.63
CA ARG A 297 10.18 19.91 -10.64
C ARG A 297 10.72 18.50 -10.89
N GLY A 298 10.47 17.96 -12.09
CA GLY A 298 10.97 16.65 -12.49
C GLY A 298 10.25 15.47 -11.84
N ARG A 299 9.01 15.68 -11.36
CA ARG A 299 8.18 14.63 -10.75
C ARG A 299 7.03 14.25 -11.67
N THR A 300 6.64 12.98 -11.62
CA THR A 300 5.46 12.46 -12.30
C THR A 300 4.27 12.55 -11.35
N PRO A 301 3.19 13.27 -11.70
CA PRO A 301 1.98 13.27 -10.89
C PRO A 301 1.34 11.88 -10.88
N MET A 302 0.59 11.57 -9.82
CA MET A 302 -0.35 10.47 -9.78
C MET A 302 -1.71 10.95 -9.29
N GLY A 303 -2.80 10.49 -9.89
CA GLY A 303 -4.15 10.82 -9.44
C GLY A 303 -5.10 9.66 -9.68
N TRP A 304 -6.24 9.69 -9.00
CA TRP A 304 -7.33 8.75 -9.23
C TRP A 304 -8.01 9.02 -10.57
N ASP A 305 -8.70 8.03 -11.13
CA ASP A 305 -9.16 8.08 -12.51
C ASP A 305 -10.17 9.20 -12.82
N GLU A 306 -10.81 9.80 -11.82
CA GLU A 306 -11.66 10.99 -11.96
C GLU A 306 -10.92 12.22 -12.47
N VAL A 307 -9.60 12.33 -12.26
CA VAL A 307 -8.85 13.49 -12.77
C VAL A 307 -8.96 13.60 -14.29
N LEU A 308 -9.17 12.48 -14.98
CA LEU A 308 -9.36 12.41 -16.43
C LEU A 308 -10.60 13.19 -16.91
N ASP A 309 -11.60 13.39 -16.05
CA ASP A 309 -12.80 14.17 -16.37
C ASP A 309 -12.47 15.66 -16.62
N GLY A 310 -11.34 16.13 -16.08
CA GLY A 310 -10.79 17.47 -16.34
C GLY A 310 -10.13 17.64 -17.71
N GLY A 311 -9.94 16.55 -18.47
CA GLY A 311 -9.32 16.55 -19.79
C GLY A 311 -7.81 16.83 -19.75
N ASP A 312 -7.35 17.77 -20.57
CA ASP A 312 -5.94 18.16 -20.80
C ASP A 312 -5.05 18.14 -19.53
N LEU A 313 -4.38 17.03 -19.27
CA LEU A 313 -3.47 16.82 -18.14
C LEU A 313 -2.06 16.53 -18.68
N PRO A 314 -0.98 16.92 -17.98
CA PRO A 314 0.34 16.42 -18.32
C PRO A 314 0.39 14.89 -18.17
N ALA A 315 1.32 14.24 -18.86
CA ALA A 315 1.54 12.82 -18.69
C ALA A 315 1.78 12.48 -17.20
N MET A 316 1.04 11.51 -16.69
CA MET A 316 0.98 11.18 -15.27
C MET A 316 0.64 9.70 -15.09
N VAL A 317 0.66 9.21 -13.85
CA VAL A 317 0.16 7.88 -13.48
C VAL A 317 -1.30 8.00 -13.05
N ILE A 318 -2.16 7.12 -13.55
CA ILE A 318 -3.57 7.04 -13.17
C ILE A 318 -3.80 5.78 -12.34
N GLY A 319 -4.30 5.95 -11.12
CA GLY A 319 -4.85 4.87 -10.30
C GLY A 319 -6.25 4.54 -10.80
N VAL A 320 -6.39 3.44 -11.55
CA VAL A 320 -7.68 3.03 -12.12
C VAL A 320 -8.40 2.15 -11.12
N TRP A 321 -9.42 2.72 -10.49
CA TRP A 321 -10.16 2.10 -9.39
C TRP A 321 -11.64 1.85 -9.73
N GLN A 322 -12.23 2.63 -10.64
CA GLN A 322 -13.63 2.51 -11.01
C GLN A 322 -13.88 1.36 -11.99
N ASP A 323 -13.29 1.43 -13.19
CA ASP A 323 -13.53 0.45 -14.24
C ASP A 323 -12.45 0.42 -15.34
N ARG A 324 -12.59 -0.51 -16.29
CA ARG A 324 -11.66 -0.68 -17.43
C ARG A 324 -11.78 0.41 -18.50
N GLU A 325 -12.91 1.10 -18.60
CA GLU A 325 -13.09 2.20 -19.55
C GLU A 325 -12.21 3.39 -19.17
N ARG A 326 -12.04 3.64 -17.87
CA ARG A 326 -11.08 4.61 -17.33
C ARG A 326 -9.64 4.33 -17.78
N ALA A 327 -9.19 3.07 -17.79
CA ALA A 327 -7.86 2.70 -18.30
C ALA A 327 -7.70 3.05 -19.79
N SER A 328 -8.75 2.80 -20.59
CA SER A 328 -8.76 3.16 -22.01
C SER A 328 -8.68 4.67 -22.23
N LEU A 329 -9.35 5.46 -21.38
CA LEU A 329 -9.26 6.92 -21.41
C LEU A 329 -7.86 7.41 -21.02
N ALA A 330 -7.27 6.84 -19.97
CA ALA A 330 -5.91 7.14 -19.54
C ALA A 330 -4.88 6.94 -20.67
N TRP A 331 -4.95 5.82 -21.39
CA TRP A 331 -4.04 5.55 -22.50
C TRP A 331 -4.20 6.51 -23.68
N LYS A 332 -5.44 6.89 -24.00
CA LYS A 332 -5.72 7.92 -25.04
C LYS A 332 -5.13 9.27 -24.67
N GLY A 333 -5.09 9.61 -23.39
CA GLY A 333 -4.43 10.80 -22.85
C GLY A 333 -2.91 10.70 -22.75
N GLY A 334 -2.31 9.54 -23.06
CA GLY A 334 -0.87 9.33 -22.97
C GLY A 334 -0.35 9.04 -21.56
N HIS A 335 -1.23 8.71 -20.62
CA HIS A 335 -0.91 8.41 -19.23
C HIS A 335 -0.46 6.94 -19.05
N GLU A 336 0.22 6.68 -17.93
CA GLU A 336 0.49 5.32 -17.44
C GLU A 336 -0.59 4.91 -16.45
N VAL A 337 -0.82 3.61 -16.28
CA VAL A 337 -1.88 3.08 -15.41
C VAL A 337 -1.30 2.17 -14.35
N VAL A 338 -1.81 2.33 -13.13
CA VAL A 338 -1.75 1.34 -12.05
C VAL A 338 -3.17 0.84 -11.81
N PHE A 339 -3.40 -0.46 -11.95
CA PHE A 339 -4.71 -1.05 -11.69
C PHE A 339 -4.93 -1.27 -10.20
N CYS A 340 -6.04 -0.77 -9.70
CA CYS A 340 -6.44 -0.91 -8.31
C CYS A 340 -7.98 -0.88 -8.15
N PRO A 341 -8.72 -1.77 -8.84
CA PRO A 341 -10.18 -1.70 -8.88
C PRO A 341 -10.84 -1.93 -7.51
N GLU A 342 -11.90 -1.16 -7.21
CA GLU A 342 -12.71 -1.26 -5.98
C GLU A 342 -13.22 -2.68 -5.76
N ASP A 343 -13.68 -3.32 -6.85
CA ASP A 343 -14.25 -4.66 -6.84
C ASP A 343 -13.20 -5.77 -6.82
N GLY A 344 -11.91 -5.46 -6.92
CA GLY A 344 -10.83 -6.45 -7.06
C GLY A 344 -9.86 -6.52 -5.89
N VAL A 345 -9.38 -5.38 -5.40
CA VAL A 345 -8.17 -5.32 -4.55
C VAL A 345 -8.26 -4.35 -3.37
N TYR A 346 -9.46 -4.14 -2.83
CA TYR A 346 -9.70 -3.30 -1.65
C TYR A 346 -9.69 -4.16 -0.39
N LEU A 347 -8.65 -4.00 0.42
CA LEU A 347 -8.38 -4.80 1.61
C LEU A 347 -9.26 -4.39 2.80
N ASP A 348 -9.93 -3.24 2.75
CA ASP A 348 -10.91 -2.82 3.75
C ASP A 348 -12.28 -3.50 3.58
N HIS A 349 -12.53 -4.10 2.42
CA HIS A 349 -13.74 -4.87 2.14
C HIS A 349 -13.79 -6.21 2.89
N ARG A 350 -15.00 -6.68 3.17
CA ARG A 350 -15.28 -7.91 3.91
C ARG A 350 -14.71 -9.16 3.21
N GLN A 351 -14.27 -10.12 4.02
CA GLN A 351 -13.57 -11.32 3.56
C GLN A 351 -14.43 -12.58 3.47
N SER A 352 -15.62 -12.57 4.07
CA SER A 352 -16.59 -13.66 3.99
C SER A 352 -17.99 -13.18 4.36
N ASP A 353 -18.96 -14.09 4.31
CA ASP A 353 -20.31 -13.94 4.90
C ASP A 353 -20.38 -14.50 6.33
N HIS A 354 -19.26 -14.84 6.96
CA HIS A 354 -19.25 -15.35 8.33
C HIS A 354 -19.90 -14.30 9.27
N PRO A 355 -20.84 -14.69 10.15
CA PRO A 355 -21.62 -13.73 10.96
C PRO A 355 -20.75 -12.88 11.90
N ASP A 356 -19.58 -13.41 12.27
CA ASP A 356 -18.62 -12.75 13.14
C ASP A 356 -17.59 -11.89 12.39
N GLU A 357 -17.72 -11.72 11.05
CA GLU A 357 -16.91 -10.78 10.30
C GLU A 357 -17.02 -9.37 10.92
N PRO A 358 -15.91 -8.71 11.20
CA PRO A 358 -15.94 -7.49 11.97
C PRO A 358 -16.16 -6.25 11.10
N ILE A 359 -17.29 -5.58 11.31
CA ILE A 359 -17.71 -4.38 10.55
C ILE A 359 -17.71 -4.66 9.04
N PRO A 360 -18.51 -5.61 8.54
CA PRO A 360 -18.49 -5.98 7.13
C PRO A 360 -18.97 -4.82 6.27
N VAL A 361 -18.12 -4.37 5.35
CA VAL A 361 -18.40 -3.32 4.37
C VAL A 361 -17.93 -3.74 2.98
N GLY A 362 -18.40 -3.02 1.97
CA GLY A 362 -17.99 -3.25 0.58
C GLY A 362 -18.38 -4.62 0.04
N TYR A 363 -17.69 -5.03 -1.02
CA TYR A 363 -17.92 -6.29 -1.72
C TYR A 363 -17.32 -7.48 -0.96
N LEU A 364 -17.87 -8.69 -1.17
CA LEU A 364 -17.18 -9.90 -0.73
C LEU A 364 -15.91 -10.08 -1.55
N GLN A 365 -14.75 -9.98 -0.91
CA GLN A 365 -13.45 -10.21 -1.54
C GLN A 365 -12.63 -11.14 -0.67
N ASP A 366 -12.84 -12.44 -0.83
CA ASP A 366 -12.10 -13.48 -0.12
C ASP A 366 -10.68 -13.68 -0.68
N LEU A 367 -10.00 -14.70 -0.16
CA LEU A 367 -8.64 -15.02 -0.58
C LEU A 367 -8.55 -15.52 -2.03
N GLU A 368 -9.53 -16.30 -2.50
CA GLU A 368 -9.57 -16.82 -3.87
C GLU A 368 -9.85 -15.69 -4.86
N HIS A 369 -10.72 -14.75 -4.51
CA HIS A 369 -10.99 -13.54 -5.28
C HIS A 369 -9.71 -12.72 -5.52
N PHE A 370 -8.98 -12.40 -4.44
CA PHE A 370 -7.72 -11.68 -4.54
C PHE A 370 -6.66 -12.43 -5.36
N TYR A 371 -6.59 -13.75 -5.21
CA TYR A 371 -5.68 -14.56 -6.01
C TYR A 371 -6.12 -14.63 -7.48
N GLY A 372 -7.42 -14.66 -7.75
CA GLY A 372 -8.01 -14.71 -9.08
C GLY A 372 -7.94 -13.38 -9.84
N PHE A 373 -7.63 -12.28 -9.16
CA PHE A 373 -7.44 -10.98 -9.81
C PHE A 373 -6.36 -11.07 -10.89
N GLU A 374 -6.72 -10.68 -12.10
CA GLU A 374 -5.84 -10.67 -13.26
C GLU A 374 -5.96 -9.30 -13.97
N PRO A 375 -5.00 -8.39 -13.74
CA PRO A 375 -5.03 -7.06 -14.33
C PRO A 375 -4.80 -7.14 -15.85
N GLU A 376 -5.26 -6.14 -16.58
CA GLU A 376 -4.88 -6.00 -17.99
C GLU A 376 -3.37 -5.77 -18.12
N SER A 377 -2.80 -6.18 -19.25
CA SER A 377 -1.39 -5.98 -19.55
C SER A 377 -1.23 -5.11 -20.79
N GLY A 378 -0.16 -4.31 -20.83
CA GLY A 378 0.11 -3.42 -21.95
C GLY A 378 1.31 -2.52 -21.68
N PRO A 379 1.84 -1.84 -22.72
CA PRO A 379 3.07 -1.06 -22.62
C PRO A 379 2.98 0.16 -21.69
N ARG A 380 1.77 0.59 -21.33
CA ARG A 380 1.50 1.70 -20.39
C ARG A 380 0.94 1.22 -19.05
N VAL A 381 0.91 -0.10 -18.81
CA VAL A 381 0.55 -0.67 -17.52
C VAL A 381 1.82 -0.76 -16.68
N ARG A 382 1.91 0.07 -15.65
CA ARG A 382 3.06 0.07 -14.76
C ARG A 382 2.98 -1.08 -13.75
N GLY A 383 1.77 -1.42 -13.33
CA GLY A 383 1.50 -2.57 -12.47
C GLY A 383 0.18 -2.46 -11.73
N VAL A 384 0.17 -2.97 -10.50
CA VAL A 384 -1.03 -3.16 -9.68
C VAL A 384 -0.83 -2.64 -8.26
N GLN A 385 -1.92 -2.22 -7.62
CA GLN A 385 -1.90 -1.77 -6.23
C GLN A 385 -3.15 -2.23 -5.47
N ALA A 386 -2.94 -2.80 -4.28
CA ALA A 386 -4.03 -3.05 -3.33
C ALA A 386 -4.28 -1.81 -2.47
N GLN A 387 -5.52 -1.54 -2.10
CA GLN A 387 -5.88 -0.38 -1.28
C GLN A 387 -6.25 -0.80 0.13
N LEU A 388 -5.67 -0.16 1.15
CA LEU A 388 -5.97 -0.41 2.55
C LEU A 388 -6.49 0.88 3.20
N TRP A 389 -7.75 1.19 2.94
CA TRP A 389 -8.48 2.28 3.58
C TRP A 389 -8.79 1.94 5.05
N SER A 390 -8.81 2.94 5.92
CA SER A 390 -8.68 2.72 7.36
C SER A 390 -9.89 3.14 8.19
N GLU A 391 -11.04 3.50 7.61
CA GLU A 391 -12.26 3.93 8.31
C GLU A 391 -12.66 2.98 9.45
N HIS A 392 -12.51 1.67 9.24
CA HIS A 392 -12.89 0.62 10.19
C HIS A 392 -11.69 -0.13 10.77
N LEU A 393 -10.49 0.36 10.49
CA LEU A 393 -9.23 -0.21 10.94
C LEU A 393 -8.63 0.71 12.01
N ASP A 394 -9.18 0.68 13.22
CA ASP A 394 -8.79 1.60 14.31
C ASP A 394 -7.44 1.24 14.98
N THR A 395 -6.91 0.03 14.75
CA THR A 395 -5.65 -0.46 15.33
C THR A 395 -4.81 -1.25 14.33
N VAL A 396 -3.51 -1.41 14.60
CA VAL A 396 -2.63 -2.26 13.76
C VAL A 396 -3.12 -3.70 13.67
N ARG A 397 -3.77 -4.24 14.71
CA ARG A 397 -4.37 -5.59 14.69
C ARG A 397 -5.49 -5.70 13.65
N ARG A 398 -6.29 -4.63 13.48
CA ARG A 398 -7.31 -4.55 12.44
C ARG A 398 -6.69 -4.42 11.04
N THR A 399 -5.63 -3.64 10.92
CA THR A 399 -4.82 -3.55 9.68
C THR A 399 -4.29 -4.93 9.28
N ASP A 400 -3.68 -5.67 10.21
CA ASP A 400 -3.19 -7.03 9.95
C ASP A 400 -4.32 -7.97 9.51
N TYR A 401 -5.47 -7.94 10.19
CA TYR A 401 -6.65 -8.75 9.85
C TYR A 401 -7.20 -8.44 8.44
N ALA A 402 -7.27 -7.16 8.09
CA ALA A 402 -7.80 -6.70 6.80
C ALA A 402 -6.82 -7.02 5.65
N ALA A 403 -5.53 -6.78 5.87
CA ALA A 403 -4.50 -6.99 4.86
C ALA A 403 -4.20 -8.48 4.62
N PHE A 404 -4.09 -9.29 5.66
CA PHE A 404 -3.60 -10.66 5.56
C PHE A 404 -4.70 -11.70 5.84
N PRO A 405 -4.75 -12.81 5.05
CA PRO A 405 -3.73 -13.27 4.08
C PRO A 405 -3.89 -12.77 2.64
N ARG A 406 -4.87 -11.91 2.34
CA ARG A 406 -5.17 -11.46 0.96
C ARG A 406 -4.01 -10.72 0.28
N LEU A 407 -3.25 -9.91 1.02
CA LEU A 407 -2.07 -9.23 0.50
C LEU A 407 -0.95 -10.22 0.11
N SER A 408 -0.87 -11.39 0.74
CA SER A 408 0.04 -12.46 0.32
C SER A 408 -0.38 -13.06 -1.03
N ALA A 409 -1.68 -13.26 -1.27
CA ALA A 409 -2.19 -13.66 -2.57
C ALA A 409 -1.96 -12.59 -3.64
N PHE A 410 -2.22 -11.32 -3.30
CA PHE A 410 -1.97 -10.18 -4.19
C PHE A 410 -0.51 -10.03 -4.57
N ALA A 411 0.41 -10.25 -3.62
CA ALA A 411 1.84 -10.22 -3.91
C ALA A 411 2.23 -11.27 -4.98
N GLU A 412 1.58 -12.43 -4.97
CA GLU A 412 1.78 -13.43 -6.02
C GLU A 412 1.20 -13.02 -7.37
N VAL A 413 0.04 -12.35 -7.40
CA VAL A 413 -0.51 -11.72 -8.63
C VAL A 413 0.50 -10.72 -9.20
N ALA A 414 1.08 -9.89 -8.32
CA ALA A 414 1.93 -8.77 -8.69
C ALA A 414 3.35 -9.21 -9.13
N TRP A 415 3.83 -10.33 -8.62
CA TRP A 415 5.19 -10.82 -8.84
C TRP A 415 5.29 -11.95 -9.86
N SER A 416 4.44 -12.98 -9.77
CA SER A 416 4.63 -14.22 -10.54
C SER A 416 4.15 -14.07 -11.97
N SER A 417 4.94 -14.55 -12.95
CA SER A 417 4.61 -14.50 -14.38
C SER A 417 4.07 -15.82 -14.95
N GLY A 418 4.22 -16.93 -14.23
CA GLY A 418 3.74 -18.25 -14.65
C GLY A 418 2.24 -18.48 -14.39
N PRO A 419 1.68 -19.61 -14.86
CA PRO A 419 0.31 -20.00 -14.54
C PRO A 419 0.08 -20.07 -13.03
N ARG A 420 -1.05 -19.53 -12.60
CA ARG A 420 -1.47 -19.46 -11.20
C ARG A 420 -2.66 -20.41 -11.00
N ASP A 421 -2.56 -21.25 -9.97
CA ASP A 421 -3.59 -22.21 -9.57
C ASP A 421 -3.87 -22.04 -8.08
N TYR A 422 -5.13 -21.78 -7.72
CA TYR A 422 -5.51 -21.54 -6.33
C TYR A 422 -5.43 -22.81 -5.49
N ALA A 423 -5.73 -23.97 -6.10
CA ALA A 423 -5.66 -25.27 -5.42
C ALA A 423 -4.22 -25.63 -5.03
N GLU A 424 -3.24 -25.13 -5.78
CA GLU A 424 -1.82 -25.23 -5.39
C GLU A 424 -1.41 -24.16 -4.38
N PHE A 425 -1.88 -22.92 -4.55
CA PHE A 425 -1.49 -21.80 -3.71
C PHE A 425 -1.93 -21.99 -2.26
N LEU A 426 -3.17 -22.45 -2.04
CA LEU A 426 -3.75 -22.53 -0.71
C LEU A 426 -2.96 -23.42 0.27
N PRO A 427 -2.54 -24.66 -0.08
CA PRO A 427 -1.63 -25.45 0.75
C PRO A 427 -0.31 -24.74 1.05
N ARG A 428 0.29 -24.06 0.06
CA ARG A 428 1.56 -23.35 0.23
C ARG A 428 1.45 -22.16 1.17
N LEU A 429 0.37 -21.38 1.05
CA LEU A 429 0.02 -20.33 1.99
C LEU A 429 -0.15 -20.93 3.40
N ARG A 430 -1.04 -21.93 3.55
CA ARG A 430 -1.43 -22.49 4.85
C ARG A 430 -0.27 -23.16 5.58
N GLU A 431 0.50 -23.99 4.89
CA GLU A 431 1.50 -24.88 5.52
C GLU A 431 2.86 -24.20 5.68
N HIS A 432 3.16 -23.15 4.91
CA HIS A 432 4.48 -22.53 4.90
C HIS A 432 4.49 -21.02 5.11
N HIS A 433 3.49 -20.30 4.61
CA HIS A 433 3.49 -18.85 4.68
C HIS A 433 2.79 -18.30 5.92
N LEU A 434 1.66 -18.87 6.35
CA LEU A 434 1.01 -18.49 7.61
C LEU A 434 1.94 -18.62 8.82
N PRO A 435 2.76 -19.69 8.95
CA PRO A 435 3.79 -19.74 9.99
C PRO A 435 4.84 -18.62 9.93
N ARG A 436 5.15 -18.09 8.73
CA ARG A 436 6.03 -16.91 8.58
C ARG A 436 5.34 -15.64 9.08
N LEU A 437 4.04 -15.49 8.79
CA LEU A 437 3.22 -14.40 9.32
C LEU A 437 3.12 -14.48 10.86
N ASP A 438 2.96 -15.68 11.43
CA ASP A 438 3.00 -15.91 12.88
C ASP A 438 4.35 -15.49 13.48
N ALA A 439 5.46 -15.84 12.82
CA ALA A 439 6.81 -15.46 13.25
C ALA A 439 7.07 -13.95 13.17
N LEU A 440 6.43 -13.25 12.21
CA LEU A 440 6.38 -11.80 12.10
C LEU A 440 5.40 -11.15 13.09
N GLY A 441 4.59 -11.95 13.80
CA GLY A 441 3.56 -11.48 14.72
C GLY A 441 2.41 -10.76 14.03
N VAL A 442 1.99 -11.23 12.85
CA VAL A 442 0.86 -10.67 12.09
C VAL A 442 -0.44 -11.31 12.54
N GLU A 443 -1.40 -10.51 12.99
CA GLU A 443 -2.73 -11.00 13.39
C GLU A 443 -3.71 -11.08 12.21
N TYR A 444 -3.37 -11.93 11.23
CA TYR A 444 -4.15 -12.15 10.02
C TYR A 444 -5.55 -12.73 10.30
N ARG A 445 -6.46 -12.63 9.33
CA ARG A 445 -7.75 -13.35 9.36
C ARG A 445 -7.51 -14.86 9.20
N PRO A 446 -7.86 -15.71 10.18
CA PRO A 446 -7.75 -17.16 10.03
C PRO A 446 -8.61 -17.67 8.88
N LEU A 447 -8.16 -18.72 8.19
CA LEU A 447 -8.87 -19.26 7.02
C LEU A 447 -10.30 -19.73 7.37
N ASP A 448 -10.48 -20.26 8.58
CA ASP A 448 -11.77 -20.78 9.07
C ASP A 448 -12.69 -19.70 9.66
N GLY A 449 -12.26 -18.43 9.68
CA GLY A 449 -13.04 -17.30 10.21
C GLY A 449 -12.35 -16.55 11.36
N PRO A 450 -12.93 -15.41 11.79
CA PRO A 450 -12.35 -14.58 12.85
C PRO A 450 -12.27 -15.31 14.20
N HIS A 451 -11.19 -15.07 14.93
CA HIS A 451 -11.13 -15.39 16.36
C HIS A 451 -12.07 -14.47 17.17
N PRO A 452 -12.51 -14.88 18.37
CA PRO A 452 -13.42 -14.08 19.20
C PRO A 452 -12.98 -12.63 19.43
N TRP A 453 -11.67 -12.38 19.62
CA TRP A 453 -11.12 -11.03 19.84
C TRP A 453 -10.93 -10.21 18.56
N GLN A 454 -11.11 -10.80 17.38
CA GLN A 454 -11.08 -10.12 16.08
C GLN A 454 -12.48 -9.63 15.68
N THR A 455 -13.53 -10.14 16.33
CA THR A 455 -14.93 -9.76 16.09
C THR A 455 -15.25 -8.35 16.60
N ARG A 456 -16.31 -7.73 16.05
CA ARG A 456 -16.81 -6.41 16.46
C ARG A 456 -18.34 -6.39 16.55
N PRO A 457 -18.96 -7.14 17.46
CA PRO A 457 -20.42 -7.18 17.62
C PRO A 457 -21.01 -5.83 18.07
N ASP A 458 -20.16 -4.93 18.57
CA ASP A 458 -20.48 -3.56 19.00
C ASP A 458 -20.63 -2.57 17.84
N ALA A 459 -20.15 -2.92 16.64
CA ALA A 459 -20.07 -2.00 15.50
C ALA A 459 -20.74 -2.63 14.25
N PRO A 460 -22.00 -2.25 13.94
CA PRO A 460 -22.71 -2.80 12.78
C PRO A 460 -22.05 -2.37 11.46
N GLY A 461 -21.91 -3.31 10.52
CA GLY A 461 -21.44 -3.04 9.15
C GLY A 461 -22.55 -2.64 8.17
N ARG A 462 -22.18 -2.51 6.89
CA ARG A 462 -23.07 -2.27 5.75
C ARG A 462 -22.51 -2.98 4.51
N PRO A 463 -22.65 -4.31 4.39
CA PRO A 463 -22.16 -5.05 3.23
C PRO A 463 -22.91 -4.61 1.96
N ARG A 464 -22.20 -4.60 0.81
CA ARG A 464 -22.80 -4.37 -0.51
C ARG A 464 -23.30 -5.67 -1.13
#